data_AF-A0A8H6C8D4-F1
#
_entry.id   AF-A0A8H6C8D4-F1
#
_cell.length_a   1.000
_cell.length_b   1.000
_cell.length_c   1.000
_cell.angle_alpha   90.00
_cell.angle_beta   90.00
_cell.angle_gamma   90.00
#
_symmetry.space_group_name_H-M   'P 1'
#
loop_
_entity.id
_entity.type
_entity.pdbx_description
1 polymer ?
#
loop_
_entity_poly.entity_id
_entity_poly.type
_entity_poly.pdbx_seq_one_letter_code
_entity_poly.pdbx_strand_id
1 'polypeptide(L)'
;MIPYAAIAAALSSTTIRVLAYVFFRWIPGHQLPPIIYAASLIYLTSFLFVPILNRRLARASTGIVKDEKRELQPVRLNRAGKKSKSETTIELKINGRVYKTKDPHVKWLEKGLHVLRTLLLGLPSPKSTLYSLVTLSINVLLVLGVVDVVYRGPMLYQSHDLSFARVGFVSDTSAKILVREPDVAQVPIYFSYRGAPGSGVDDAWKSAGQVYRLSEETDFTTTFTLKELRPWTNYQYAVSNNHTGFFKTAAPVGQMTVGRGTFTFLTSSCIKPRFPYNPFSHPLNIPGLKHLAKWIPELHASFMLFLGDFIYIDVPHRFGTDSETYRREYRQVYSSPDWPAVSDSLPWLHVIDDHEIANDWDKQTADPYPAATDPWNLYHASLNPPAALPNASYFQFTQGPASFFLMDTRRHRSPEYPALARSPDKTMLGAAQLSSLLAFLKRDEPAGVKWKFVISSIPFTRNWRLNSADTWANYLHERRIILEAMWDVGLRGDGIGVVILSGDRHEFAATAFPPPKDGKWPLSATVHEFSTSPLSMFYLPVRSYWEVPGEDDVDEVCIKYAPDGNSKFGAVELEEVMGGEQGLLRFRLFVDGVESWDYVLMTPPAVGGGGRGKDAIWG
;
A
#
# COMPACT_ATOMS: atom_id res chain seq x y z
N MET A 1 23.79 26.29 -32.82
CA MET A 1 23.92 26.14 -31.35
C MET A 1 22.73 26.65 -30.54
N ILE A 2 22.05 27.76 -30.91
CA ILE A 2 20.83 28.27 -30.24
C ILE A 2 19.71 27.24 -30.05
N PRO A 3 19.33 26.44 -31.07
CA PRO A 3 18.21 25.53 -30.91
C PRO A 3 18.51 24.48 -29.85
N TYR A 4 19.76 24.01 -29.72
CA TYR A 4 20.09 22.91 -28.82
C TYR A 4 19.94 23.29 -27.34
N ALA A 5 20.41 24.47 -26.90
CA ALA A 5 20.25 24.88 -25.50
C ALA A 5 18.78 25.14 -25.13
N ALA A 6 17.99 25.71 -26.05
CA ALA A 6 16.56 25.91 -25.83
C ALA A 6 15.79 24.57 -25.88
N ILE A 7 16.14 23.67 -26.79
CA ILE A 7 15.56 22.32 -26.86
C ILE A 7 15.90 21.54 -25.58
N ALA A 8 17.17 21.57 -25.14
CA ALA A 8 17.60 20.91 -23.91
C ALA A 8 16.84 21.45 -22.68
N ALA A 9 16.71 22.77 -22.55
CA ALA A 9 15.90 23.38 -21.48
C ALA A 9 14.42 22.98 -21.55
N ALA A 10 13.83 22.96 -22.75
CA ALA A 10 12.42 22.58 -22.90
C ALA A 10 12.18 21.11 -22.56
N LEU A 11 13.00 20.21 -23.10
CA LEU A 11 12.90 18.76 -22.85
C LEU A 11 13.12 18.45 -21.38
N SER A 12 14.22 18.93 -20.79
CA SER A 12 14.51 18.72 -19.36
C SER A 12 13.42 19.29 -18.44
N SER A 13 12.88 20.49 -18.72
CA SER A 13 11.75 21.02 -17.94
C SER A 13 10.51 20.15 -18.07
N THR A 14 10.23 19.62 -19.26
CA THR A 14 9.06 18.76 -19.49
C THR A 14 9.23 17.45 -18.74
N THR A 15 10.43 16.85 -18.79
CA THR A 15 10.79 15.66 -18.01
C THR A 15 10.60 15.88 -16.52
N ILE A 16 11.12 16.98 -15.94
CA ILE A 16 10.94 17.29 -14.51
C ILE A 16 9.45 17.33 -14.15
N ARG A 17 8.64 18.05 -14.94
CA ARG A 17 7.21 18.27 -14.65
C ARG A 17 6.38 17.00 -14.75
N VAL A 18 6.57 16.23 -15.82
CA VAL A 18 5.85 14.99 -16.04
C VAL A 18 6.26 13.96 -14.98
N LEU A 19 7.55 13.74 -14.78
CA LEU A 19 8.02 12.73 -13.85
C LEU A 19 7.75 13.10 -12.38
N ALA A 20 7.84 14.39 -12.00
CA ALA A 20 7.44 14.81 -10.67
C ALA A 20 5.94 14.62 -10.42
N TYR A 21 5.08 14.91 -11.42
CA TYR A 21 3.66 14.64 -11.31
C TYR A 21 3.37 13.14 -11.12
N VAL A 22 3.97 12.29 -11.96
CA VAL A 22 3.86 10.82 -11.84
C VAL A 22 4.34 10.35 -10.45
N PHE A 23 5.49 10.86 -9.99
CA PHE A 23 6.07 10.52 -8.70
C PHE A 23 5.17 10.91 -7.51
N PHE A 24 4.51 12.07 -7.58
CA PHE A 24 3.65 12.57 -6.51
C PHE A 24 2.25 11.97 -6.49
N ARG A 25 1.75 11.50 -7.64
CA ARG A 25 0.32 11.17 -7.82
C ARG A 25 0.04 9.76 -8.27
N TRP A 26 0.95 9.11 -9.00
CA TRP A 26 0.69 7.82 -9.63
C TRP A 26 1.53 6.70 -9.05
N ILE A 27 2.85 6.89 -8.89
CA ILE A 27 3.72 5.84 -8.34
C ILE A 27 5.00 6.48 -7.78
N PRO A 28 5.35 6.26 -6.50
CA PRO A 28 6.58 6.76 -5.91
C PRO A 28 7.78 5.86 -6.27
N GLY A 29 7.93 5.53 -7.55
CA GLY A 29 8.92 4.57 -8.05
C GLY A 29 10.37 5.04 -7.87
N HIS A 30 11.26 4.12 -7.50
CA HIS A 30 12.64 4.44 -7.12
C HIS A 30 13.51 4.95 -8.27
N GLN A 31 13.10 4.71 -9.52
CA GLN A 31 13.83 5.18 -10.70
C GLN A 31 13.59 6.68 -10.98
N LEU A 32 12.50 7.26 -10.44
CA LEU A 32 12.08 8.62 -10.78
C LEU A 32 12.96 9.71 -10.16
N PRO A 33 13.35 9.68 -8.87
CA PRO A 33 14.17 10.75 -8.28
C PRO A 33 15.51 10.98 -9.00
N PRO A 34 16.34 9.96 -9.30
CA PRO A 34 17.61 10.16 -10.02
C PRO A 34 17.42 10.82 -11.39
N ILE A 35 16.39 10.43 -12.14
CA ILE A 35 16.09 11.00 -13.46
C ILE A 35 15.68 12.47 -13.32
N ILE A 36 14.86 12.80 -12.32
CA ILE A 36 14.43 14.18 -12.05
C ILE A 36 15.63 15.05 -11.65
N TYR A 37 16.54 14.55 -10.81
CA TYR A 37 17.75 15.27 -10.43
C TYR A 37 18.67 15.53 -11.64
N ALA A 38 18.91 14.52 -12.49
CA ALA A 38 19.69 14.68 -13.71
C ALA A 38 19.05 15.70 -14.67
N ALA A 39 17.74 15.59 -14.90
CA ALA A 39 16.99 16.55 -15.71
C ALA A 39 17.08 17.97 -15.13
N SER A 40 17.04 18.12 -13.81
CA SER A 40 17.18 19.42 -13.14
C SER A 40 18.54 20.07 -13.40
N LEU A 41 19.62 19.30 -13.39
CA LEU A 41 20.97 19.81 -13.68
C LEU A 41 21.08 20.28 -15.14
N ILE A 42 20.56 19.48 -16.08
CA ILE A 42 20.49 19.84 -17.51
C ILE A 42 19.64 21.10 -17.71
N TYR A 43 18.51 21.18 -16.99
CA TYR A 43 17.61 22.32 -17.06
C TYR A 43 18.28 23.60 -16.55
N LEU A 44 18.84 23.59 -15.34
CA LEU A 44 19.46 24.77 -14.73
C LEU A 44 20.61 25.31 -15.56
N THR A 45 21.48 24.42 -16.04
CA THR A 45 22.59 24.81 -16.93
C THR A 45 22.06 25.43 -18.22
N SER A 46 21.17 24.74 -18.93
CA SER A 46 20.60 25.22 -20.20
C SER A 46 19.82 26.54 -20.03
N PHE A 47 19.03 26.66 -18.96
CA PHE A 47 18.22 27.84 -18.65
C PHE A 47 19.08 29.09 -18.44
N LEU A 48 20.23 28.96 -17.79
CA LEU A 48 21.18 30.06 -17.60
C LEU A 48 21.93 30.43 -18.90
N PHE A 49 22.25 29.44 -19.75
CA PHE A 49 22.96 29.67 -21.00
C PHE A 49 22.09 30.28 -22.12
N VAL A 50 20.79 29.97 -22.18
CA VAL A 50 19.88 30.44 -23.25
C VAL A 50 19.83 31.98 -23.37
N PRO A 51 19.64 32.76 -22.28
CA PRO A 51 19.65 34.22 -22.36
C PRO A 51 20.99 34.80 -22.81
N ILE A 52 22.11 34.20 -22.38
CA ILE A 52 23.47 34.61 -22.74
C ILE A 52 23.69 34.43 -24.25
N LEU A 53 23.31 33.27 -24.78
CA LEU A 53 23.43 32.96 -26.20
C LEU A 53 22.52 33.86 -27.04
N ASN A 54 21.27 34.07 -26.63
CA ASN A 54 20.35 34.97 -27.30
C ASN A 54 20.88 36.42 -27.35
N ARG A 55 21.49 36.92 -26.26
CA ARG A 55 22.13 38.24 -26.23
C ARG A 55 23.35 38.32 -27.16
N ARG A 56 24.20 37.29 -27.21
CA ARG A 56 25.37 37.25 -28.11
C ARG A 56 24.97 37.31 -29.58
N LEU A 57 23.92 36.60 -29.97
CA LEU A 57 23.45 36.55 -31.35
C LEU A 57 22.66 37.80 -31.75
N ALA A 58 21.89 38.38 -30.84
CA ALA A 58 21.28 39.69 -31.07
C ALA A 58 22.36 40.76 -31.31
N ARG A 59 23.48 40.72 -30.57
CA ARG A 59 24.63 41.61 -30.82
C ARG A 59 25.29 41.34 -32.16
N ALA A 60 25.53 40.08 -32.52
CA ALA A 60 26.12 39.70 -33.81
C ALA A 60 25.26 40.14 -35.01
N SER A 61 23.94 39.96 -34.95
CA SER A 61 23.04 40.40 -36.02
C SER A 61 22.94 41.92 -36.15
N THR A 62 22.98 42.66 -35.02
CA THR A 62 23.03 44.12 -35.07
C THR A 62 24.36 44.69 -35.56
N GLY A 63 25.46 43.93 -35.42
CA GLY A 63 26.77 44.28 -35.98
C GLY A 63 26.79 44.18 -37.51
N ILE A 64 26.24 43.08 -38.06
CA ILE A 64 26.15 42.85 -39.51
C ILE A 64 25.30 43.93 -40.21
N VAL A 65 24.18 44.34 -39.61
CA VAL A 65 23.31 45.42 -40.15
C VAL A 65 23.97 46.81 -40.07
N LYS A 66 24.95 47.01 -39.17
CA LYS A 66 25.71 48.26 -39.10
C LYS A 66 26.79 48.35 -40.19
N ASP A 67 27.37 47.22 -40.61
CA ASP A 67 28.33 47.19 -41.72
C ASP A 67 27.63 47.31 -43.09
N GLU A 68 26.46 46.70 -43.29
CA GLU A 68 25.67 46.88 -44.53
C GLU A 68 25.20 48.33 -44.74
N LYS A 69 24.94 49.07 -43.66
CA LYS A 69 24.57 50.50 -43.76
C LYS A 69 25.75 51.43 -44.06
N ARG A 70 26.98 50.93 -44.05
CA ARG A 70 28.18 51.74 -44.31
C ARG A 70 28.56 51.79 -45.80
N GLU A 71 27.95 50.96 -46.66
CA GLU A 71 28.22 50.93 -48.11
C GLU A 71 27.22 51.66 -49.01
N LEU A 72 26.19 52.32 -48.46
CA LEU A 72 25.27 53.13 -49.28
C LEU A 72 25.61 54.62 -49.19
N GLN A 73 26.33 55.12 -50.21
CA GLN A 73 26.54 56.54 -50.43
C GLN A 73 25.21 57.28 -50.67
N PRO A 74 25.05 58.53 -50.21
CA PRO A 74 23.81 59.28 -50.37
C PRO A 74 23.76 59.96 -51.75
N VAL A 75 22.81 59.56 -52.59
CA VAL A 75 22.39 60.37 -53.75
C VAL A 75 21.36 61.40 -53.27
N ARG A 76 21.68 62.69 -53.45
CA ARG A 76 20.77 63.82 -53.19
C ARG A 76 19.70 63.91 -54.28
N LEU A 77 18.44 64.12 -53.89
CA LEU A 77 17.47 64.89 -54.68
C LEU A 77 16.41 65.53 -53.76
N ASN A 78 15.99 66.73 -54.17
CA ASN A 78 15.36 67.77 -53.36
C ASN A 78 13.85 67.60 -53.09
N ARG A 79 13.44 68.11 -51.92
CA ARG A 79 12.16 68.74 -51.47
C ARG A 79 10.81 68.28 -52.10
N ALA A 80 9.88 67.84 -51.24
CA ALA A 80 8.76 68.69 -50.74
C ALA A 80 7.84 67.95 -49.73
N GLY A 81 7.56 68.61 -48.60
CA GLY A 81 6.28 68.62 -47.87
C GLY A 81 5.63 67.32 -47.36
N LYS A 82 5.75 67.04 -46.06
CA LYS A 82 4.63 66.97 -45.07
C LYS A 82 5.12 66.28 -43.79
N LYS A 83 4.85 66.90 -42.64
CA LYS A 83 4.97 66.28 -41.31
C LYS A 83 4.01 65.08 -41.27
N SER A 84 4.55 63.86 -41.21
CA SER A 84 3.78 62.68 -40.82
C SER A 84 4.29 62.18 -39.48
N LYS A 85 3.36 61.96 -38.55
CA LYS A 85 3.62 61.34 -37.24
C LYS A 85 4.31 60.00 -37.46
N SER A 86 5.34 59.74 -36.66
CA SER A 86 5.97 58.42 -36.54
C SER A 86 4.91 57.35 -36.24
N GLU A 87 4.45 56.61 -37.26
CA GLU A 87 3.53 55.48 -37.09
C GLU A 87 4.34 54.18 -36.89
N THR A 88 4.26 53.61 -35.69
CA THR A 88 4.94 52.34 -35.34
C THR A 88 4.17 51.16 -35.94
N THR A 89 4.58 50.70 -37.12
CA THR A 89 4.03 49.49 -37.75
C THR A 89 4.69 48.26 -37.13
N ILE A 90 3.90 47.25 -36.72
CA ILE A 90 4.41 46.02 -36.10
C ILE A 90 4.50 44.92 -37.16
N GLU A 91 5.66 44.28 -37.28
CA GLU A 91 5.90 43.13 -38.17
C GLU A 91 5.75 41.81 -37.40
N LEU A 92 4.84 40.95 -37.85
CA LEU A 92 4.64 39.60 -37.31
C LEU A 92 5.13 38.55 -38.31
N LYS A 93 6.01 37.64 -37.85
CA LYS A 93 6.38 36.45 -38.62
C LYS A 93 5.54 35.25 -38.17
N ILE A 94 4.64 34.79 -39.04
CA ILE A 94 3.86 33.56 -38.84
C ILE A 94 4.18 32.63 -40.02
N ASN A 95 4.66 31.41 -39.75
CA ASN A 95 5.03 30.41 -40.77
C ASN A 95 5.90 30.95 -41.91
N GLY A 96 6.89 31.80 -41.57
CA GLY A 96 7.81 32.41 -42.53
C GLY A 96 7.26 33.60 -43.33
N ARG A 97 5.97 33.96 -43.19
CA ARG A 97 5.35 35.12 -43.85
C ARG A 97 5.25 36.30 -42.88
N VAL A 98 5.56 37.50 -43.39
CA VAL A 98 5.54 38.75 -42.62
C VAL A 98 4.20 39.46 -42.84
N TYR A 99 3.43 39.64 -41.76
CA TYR A 99 2.17 40.38 -41.75
C TYR A 99 2.37 41.69 -41.00
N LYS A 100 1.94 42.81 -41.59
CA LYS A 100 1.99 44.15 -40.99
C LYS A 100 0.57 44.54 -40.57
N THR A 101 0.34 44.71 -39.27
CA THR A 101 -0.98 45.10 -38.75
C THR A 101 -0.88 46.17 -37.67
N LYS A 102 -1.91 47.00 -37.56
CA LYS A 102 -2.08 48.07 -36.56
C LYS A 102 -2.94 47.63 -35.37
N ASP A 103 -3.40 46.38 -35.35
CA ASP A 103 -4.39 45.90 -34.39
C ASP A 103 -3.78 45.58 -33.00
N PRO A 104 -4.21 46.26 -31.92
CA PRO A 104 -3.75 45.96 -30.56
C PRO A 104 -4.09 44.54 -30.09
N HIS A 105 -5.14 43.90 -30.60
CA HIS A 105 -5.52 42.53 -30.23
C HIS A 105 -4.46 41.50 -30.61
N VAL A 106 -3.74 41.71 -31.72
CA VAL A 106 -2.69 40.79 -32.17
C VAL A 106 -1.46 40.83 -31.27
N LYS A 107 -1.14 42.00 -30.69
CA LYS A 107 -0.07 42.15 -29.70
C LYS A 107 -0.40 41.44 -28.38
N TRP A 108 -1.67 41.44 -27.98
CA TRP A 108 -2.15 40.67 -26.83
C TRP A 108 -2.07 39.16 -27.08
N LEU A 109 -2.45 38.71 -28.28
CA LEU A 109 -2.37 37.30 -28.67
C LEU A 109 -0.91 36.79 -28.69
N GLU A 110 0.02 37.54 -29.31
CA GLU A 110 1.44 37.20 -29.35
C GLU A 110 2.04 37.16 -27.92
N LYS A 111 1.71 38.14 -27.08
CA LYS A 111 2.15 38.19 -25.68
C LYS A 111 1.59 36.99 -24.90
N GLY A 112 0.32 36.65 -25.09
CA GLY A 112 -0.33 35.48 -24.46
C GLY A 112 0.31 34.15 -24.89
N LEU A 113 0.55 33.96 -26.19
CA LEU A 113 1.23 32.79 -26.75
C LEU A 113 2.67 32.64 -26.22
N HIS A 114 3.41 33.74 -26.08
CA HIS A 114 4.76 33.70 -25.50
C HIS A 114 4.77 33.37 -24.01
N VAL A 115 3.80 33.89 -23.24
CA VAL A 115 3.66 33.55 -21.82
C VAL A 115 3.30 32.08 -21.66
N LEU A 116 2.31 31.59 -22.41
CA LEU A 116 1.93 30.18 -22.42
C LEU A 116 3.11 29.27 -22.79
N ARG A 117 3.86 29.60 -23.85
CA ARG A 117 5.04 28.83 -24.25
C ARG A 117 6.14 28.81 -23.19
N THR A 118 6.40 29.95 -22.53
CA THR A 118 7.39 30.08 -21.44
C THR A 118 6.98 29.23 -20.23
N LEU A 119 5.70 29.27 -19.87
CA LEU A 119 5.18 28.53 -18.72
C LEU A 119 5.06 27.03 -19.01
N LEU A 120 4.60 26.64 -20.20
CA LEU A 120 4.45 25.22 -20.58
C LEU A 120 5.81 24.53 -20.78
N LEU A 121 6.72 25.16 -21.53
CA LEU A 121 8.01 24.55 -21.89
C LEU A 121 9.14 24.84 -20.89
N GLY A 122 8.90 25.63 -19.84
CA GLY A 122 9.98 25.94 -18.89
C GLY A 122 11.05 26.90 -19.41
N LEU A 123 10.86 27.53 -20.56
CA LEU A 123 11.91 28.34 -21.20
C LEU A 123 12.05 29.72 -20.56
N PRO A 124 13.26 30.33 -20.50
CA PRO A 124 13.40 31.71 -20.06
C PRO A 124 12.72 32.66 -21.06
N SER A 125 11.93 33.59 -20.55
CA SER A 125 11.26 34.59 -21.37
C SER A 125 12.26 35.66 -21.83
N PRO A 126 12.36 35.94 -23.14
CA PRO A 126 13.23 37.01 -23.63
C PRO A 126 12.69 38.41 -23.29
N LYS A 127 11.41 38.52 -22.91
CA LYS A 127 10.70 39.80 -22.68
C LYS A 127 10.40 40.08 -21.20
N SER A 128 10.57 39.11 -20.29
CA SER A 128 10.17 39.26 -18.88
C SER A 128 11.03 38.43 -17.93
N THR A 129 11.74 39.10 -17.03
CA THR A 129 12.45 38.43 -15.93
C THR A 129 11.49 37.73 -14.99
N LEU A 130 10.30 38.30 -14.74
CA LEU A 130 9.28 37.71 -13.88
C LEU A 130 8.85 36.32 -14.39
N TYR A 131 8.50 36.19 -15.67
CA TYR A 131 8.06 34.89 -16.20
C TYR A 131 9.19 33.85 -16.25
N SER A 132 10.43 34.30 -16.47
CA SER A 132 11.62 33.45 -16.32
C SER A 132 11.77 32.95 -14.88
N LEU A 133 11.64 33.82 -13.89
CA LEU A 133 11.72 33.44 -12.47
C LEU A 133 10.57 32.51 -12.08
N VAL A 134 9.35 32.77 -12.53
CA VAL A 134 8.19 31.89 -12.26
C VAL A 134 8.41 30.49 -12.80
N THR A 135 8.81 30.37 -14.07
CA THR A 135 8.98 29.04 -14.69
C THR A 135 10.17 28.26 -14.10
N LEU A 136 11.25 28.96 -13.74
CA LEU A 136 12.36 28.41 -12.98
C LEU A 136 11.89 27.93 -11.60
N SER A 137 11.13 28.75 -10.89
CA SER A 137 10.62 28.44 -9.55
C SER A 137 9.72 27.22 -9.56
N ILE A 138 8.87 27.04 -10.58
CA ILE A 138 8.04 25.83 -10.72
C ILE A 138 8.92 24.57 -10.77
N ASN A 139 9.94 24.54 -11.62
CA ASN A 139 10.81 23.37 -11.74
C ASN A 139 11.62 23.14 -10.46
N VAL A 140 12.13 24.20 -9.83
CA VAL A 140 12.85 24.11 -8.55
C VAL A 140 11.94 23.57 -7.44
N LEU A 141 10.71 24.08 -7.31
CA LEU A 141 9.76 23.62 -6.30
C LEU A 141 9.36 22.15 -6.50
N LEU A 142 9.23 21.70 -7.75
CA LEU A 142 8.99 20.27 -8.03
C LEU A 142 10.16 19.40 -7.58
N VAL A 143 11.39 19.79 -7.89
CA VAL A 143 12.60 19.07 -7.45
C VAL A 143 12.71 19.07 -5.92
N LEU A 144 12.45 20.21 -5.27
CA LEU A 144 12.41 20.30 -3.81
C LEU A 144 11.32 19.42 -3.20
N GLY A 145 10.17 19.30 -3.85
CA GLY A 145 9.12 18.36 -3.44
C GLY A 145 9.57 16.90 -3.53
N VAL A 146 10.35 16.52 -4.56
CA VAL A 146 10.94 15.18 -4.66
C VAL A 146 11.94 14.94 -3.54
N VAL A 147 12.81 15.92 -3.26
CA VAL A 147 13.74 15.87 -2.13
C VAL A 147 12.99 15.74 -0.80
N ASP A 148 11.90 16.49 -0.60
CA ASP A 148 11.05 16.42 0.59
C ASP A 148 10.42 15.03 0.77
N VAL A 149 9.90 14.41 -0.28
CA VAL A 149 9.34 13.04 -0.23
C VAL A 149 10.41 12.01 0.11
N VAL A 150 11.59 12.11 -0.51
CA VAL A 150 12.64 11.09 -0.38
C VAL A 150 13.35 11.18 0.97
N TYR A 151 13.68 12.40 1.44
CA TYR A 151 14.65 12.56 2.52
C TYR A 151 14.04 13.06 3.84
N ARG A 152 12.89 13.74 3.85
CA ARG A 152 12.41 14.39 5.07
C ARG A 152 12.09 13.39 6.19
N GLY A 153 11.40 12.29 5.87
CA GLY A 153 11.10 11.24 6.85
C GLY A 153 12.37 10.61 7.42
N PRO A 154 13.19 9.95 6.60
CA PRO A 154 14.43 9.30 7.05
C PRO A 154 15.44 10.21 7.75
N MET A 155 15.51 11.50 7.40
CA MET A 155 16.47 12.43 8.03
C MET A 155 15.94 13.11 9.29
N LEU A 156 14.67 13.52 9.31
CA LEU A 156 14.13 14.38 10.39
C LEU A 156 13.18 13.63 11.34
N TYR A 157 12.70 12.45 10.95
CA TYR A 157 11.71 11.67 11.69
C TYR A 157 12.16 10.21 11.86
N GLN A 158 13.38 10.01 12.37
CA GLN A 158 13.90 8.65 12.65
C GLN A 158 13.19 7.96 13.82
N SER A 159 12.54 8.76 14.69
CA SER A 159 11.66 8.31 15.76
C SER A 159 12.32 7.36 16.76
N HIS A 160 13.59 7.63 17.11
CA HIS A 160 14.37 6.82 18.06
C HIS A 160 13.75 6.80 19.47
N ASP A 161 13.18 7.94 19.88
CA ASP A 161 12.55 8.22 21.16
C ASP A 161 11.08 7.75 21.25
N LEU A 162 10.55 7.09 20.22
CA LEU A 162 9.16 6.61 20.18
C LEU A 162 8.85 5.64 21.35
N SER A 163 8.07 6.07 22.33
CA SER A 163 7.56 5.18 23.38
C SER A 163 6.08 4.89 23.17
N PHE A 164 5.68 3.62 23.21
CA PHE A 164 4.26 3.22 23.10
C PHE A 164 3.99 1.85 23.73
N ALA A 165 2.72 1.61 24.04
CA ALA A 165 2.18 0.28 24.30
C ALA A 165 1.03 -0.03 23.33
N ARG A 166 0.94 -1.29 22.87
CA ARG A 166 -0.06 -1.71 21.87
C ARG A 166 -0.57 -3.10 22.15
N VAL A 167 -1.89 -3.27 21.98
CA VAL A 167 -2.56 -4.57 22.04
C VAL A 167 -2.35 -5.32 20.72
N GLY A 168 -1.84 -6.54 20.83
CA GLY A 168 -1.73 -7.51 19.73
C GLY A 168 -2.86 -8.54 19.79
N PHE A 169 -2.55 -9.81 19.53
CA PHE A 169 -3.53 -10.88 19.58
C PHE A 169 -4.23 -10.97 20.93
N VAL A 170 -5.56 -11.00 20.89
CA VAL A 170 -6.44 -11.19 22.04
C VAL A 170 -7.33 -12.39 21.77
N SER A 171 -7.15 -13.48 22.51
CA SER A 171 -8.03 -14.64 22.47
C SER A 171 -9.20 -14.48 23.46
N ASP A 172 -9.96 -15.55 23.64
CA ASP A 172 -10.95 -15.66 24.70
C ASP A 172 -10.35 -15.65 26.12
N THR A 173 -9.08 -16.03 26.25
CA THR A 173 -8.42 -16.31 27.54
C THR A 173 -7.05 -15.68 27.70
N SER A 174 -6.54 -14.98 26.68
CA SER A 174 -5.21 -14.39 26.69
C SER A 174 -5.17 -13.09 25.89
N ALA A 175 -4.18 -12.25 26.18
CA ALA A 175 -3.90 -11.05 25.42
C ALA A 175 -2.40 -10.79 25.37
N LYS A 176 -1.90 -10.32 24.24
CA LYS A 176 -0.50 -9.88 24.08
C LYS A 176 -0.44 -8.36 24.01
N ILE A 177 0.50 -7.77 24.77
CA ILE A 177 0.74 -6.32 24.78
C ILE A 177 2.22 -6.09 24.52
N LEU A 178 2.53 -5.36 23.46
CA LEU A 178 3.88 -4.89 23.14
C LEU A 178 4.11 -3.57 23.88
N VAL A 179 5.30 -3.40 24.43
CA VAL A 179 5.79 -2.13 24.96
C VAL A 179 7.12 -1.83 24.27
N ARG A 180 7.27 -0.62 23.75
CA ARG A 180 8.56 -0.03 23.35
C ARG A 180 8.87 1.13 24.29
N GLU A 181 10.04 1.10 24.95
CA GLU A 181 10.48 2.18 25.81
C GLU A 181 12.01 2.40 25.72
N PRO A 182 12.47 3.39 24.93
CA PRO A 182 13.88 3.70 24.78
C PRO A 182 14.50 4.47 25.96
N ASP A 183 13.71 5.16 26.79
CA ASP A 183 14.24 5.89 27.95
C ASP A 183 14.59 4.92 29.09
N VAL A 184 15.89 4.71 29.29
CA VAL A 184 16.43 3.84 30.33
C VAL A 184 16.04 4.27 31.75
N ALA A 185 15.65 5.54 31.96
CA ALA A 185 15.17 6.03 33.26
C ALA A 185 13.78 5.48 33.62
N GLN A 186 13.03 4.95 32.65
CA GLN A 186 11.72 4.34 32.88
C GLN A 186 11.79 2.87 33.34
N VAL A 187 12.98 2.26 33.26
CA VAL A 187 13.21 0.86 33.62
C VAL A 187 13.50 0.74 35.14
N PRO A 188 12.96 -0.26 35.86
CA PRO A 188 12.15 -1.38 35.38
C PRO A 188 10.73 -0.99 34.94
N ILE A 189 10.31 -1.57 33.82
CA ILE A 189 8.95 -1.44 33.31
C ILE A 189 8.05 -2.45 34.02
N TYR A 190 7.05 -1.96 34.75
CA TYR A 190 6.03 -2.79 35.39
C TYR A 190 4.77 -2.81 34.52
N PHE A 191 4.24 -4.00 34.27
CA PHE A 191 3.00 -4.18 33.54
C PHE A 191 1.89 -4.65 34.50
N SER A 192 0.76 -3.98 34.47
CA SER A 192 -0.40 -4.28 35.31
C SER A 192 -1.70 -4.28 34.50
N TYR A 193 -2.68 -5.06 34.96
CA TYR A 193 -3.99 -5.15 34.33
C TYR A 193 -5.10 -5.33 35.38
N ARG A 194 -6.34 -5.04 35.00
CA ARG A 194 -7.54 -5.25 35.83
C ARG A 194 -8.79 -5.43 34.97
N GLY A 195 -9.86 -5.94 35.56
CA GLY A 195 -11.19 -5.81 34.96
C GLY A 195 -11.51 -4.33 34.73
N ALA A 196 -12.01 -3.97 33.55
CA ALA A 196 -12.44 -2.59 33.29
C ALA A 196 -13.65 -2.26 34.19
N PRO A 197 -13.87 -0.98 34.56
CA PRO A 197 -15.05 -0.58 35.33
C PRO A 197 -16.34 -1.09 34.66
N GLY A 198 -17.18 -1.76 35.44
CA GLY A 198 -18.45 -2.34 34.93
C GLY A 198 -18.30 -3.65 34.12
N SER A 199 -17.10 -4.24 34.04
CA SER A 199 -16.88 -5.52 33.34
C SER A 199 -17.43 -6.76 34.07
N GLY A 200 -17.80 -6.63 35.35
CA GLY A 200 -18.24 -7.76 36.18
C GLY A 200 -17.10 -8.69 36.62
N VAL A 201 -15.85 -8.29 36.42
CA VAL A 201 -14.64 -8.96 36.88
C VAL A 201 -13.91 -8.05 37.86
N ASP A 202 -13.16 -8.66 38.78
CA ASP A 202 -12.30 -7.98 39.75
C ASP A 202 -11.47 -6.85 39.11
N ASP A 203 -11.69 -5.63 39.62
CA ASP A 203 -11.14 -4.37 39.15
C ASP A 203 -9.90 -3.93 39.95
N ALA A 204 -9.41 -4.78 40.87
CA ALA A 204 -8.11 -4.60 41.50
C ALA A 204 -6.97 -4.77 40.48
N TRP A 205 -5.96 -3.90 40.58
CA TRP A 205 -4.76 -3.99 39.76
C TRP A 205 -3.96 -5.26 40.08
N LYS A 206 -3.65 -6.03 39.04
CA LYS A 206 -2.87 -7.27 39.08
C LYS A 206 -1.57 -7.03 38.34
N SER A 207 -0.45 -7.45 38.93
CA SER A 207 0.83 -7.47 38.23
C SER A 207 0.81 -8.56 37.15
N ALA A 208 1.31 -8.23 35.97
CA ALA A 208 1.47 -9.14 34.85
C ALA A 208 2.94 -9.28 34.39
N GLY A 209 3.86 -8.89 35.26
CA GLY A 209 5.29 -9.00 35.05
C GLY A 209 6.02 -7.66 35.04
N GLN A 210 7.33 -7.74 34.87
CA GLN A 210 8.22 -6.60 34.81
C GLN A 210 9.43 -6.91 33.94
N VAL A 211 10.03 -5.88 33.36
CA VAL A 211 11.25 -5.98 32.55
C VAL A 211 12.30 -5.01 33.07
N TYR A 212 13.49 -5.53 33.37
CA TYR A 212 14.61 -4.79 33.97
C TYR A 212 15.62 -4.26 32.97
N ARG A 213 15.49 -4.61 31.68
CA ARG A 213 16.39 -4.16 30.64
C ARG A 213 15.67 -4.14 29.29
N LEU A 214 15.72 -2.99 28.64
CA LEU A 214 15.39 -2.78 27.24
C LEU A 214 16.64 -2.19 26.58
N SER A 215 16.95 -2.61 25.36
CA SER A 215 18.17 -2.19 24.68
C SER A 215 17.99 -2.13 23.18
N GLU A 216 18.96 -1.52 22.52
CA GLU A 216 19.03 -1.47 21.06
C GLU A 216 18.92 -2.85 20.42
N GLU A 217 19.40 -3.94 21.04
CA GLU A 217 19.28 -5.30 20.48
C GLU A 217 17.84 -5.71 20.13
N THR A 218 16.84 -5.26 20.88
CA THR A 218 15.41 -5.54 20.61
C THR A 218 14.64 -4.31 20.15
N ASP A 219 15.34 -3.26 19.72
CA ASP A 219 14.77 -1.92 19.46
C ASP A 219 13.92 -1.42 20.65
N PHE A 220 14.40 -1.73 21.87
CA PHE A 220 13.75 -1.41 23.13
C PHE A 220 12.34 -1.98 23.30
N THR A 221 12.01 -3.06 22.58
CA THR A 221 10.70 -3.71 22.64
C THR A 221 10.68 -4.92 23.59
N THR A 222 9.50 -5.16 24.17
CA THR A 222 9.17 -6.38 24.91
C THR A 222 7.67 -6.68 24.82
N THR A 223 7.29 -7.95 24.91
CA THR A 223 5.89 -8.38 24.82
C THR A 223 5.45 -9.08 26.11
N PHE A 224 4.43 -8.54 26.76
CA PHE A 224 3.75 -9.15 27.89
C PHE A 224 2.61 -10.04 27.40
N THR A 225 2.51 -11.27 27.92
CA THR A 225 1.41 -12.19 27.63
C THR A 225 0.56 -12.40 28.87
N LEU A 226 -0.65 -11.87 28.84
CA LEU A 226 -1.69 -12.14 29.84
C LEU A 226 -2.34 -13.49 29.55
N LYS A 227 -2.59 -14.26 30.59
CA LYS A 227 -3.22 -15.59 30.53
C LYS A 227 -4.36 -15.67 31.54
N GLU A 228 -5.19 -16.71 31.40
CA GLU A 228 -6.28 -17.02 32.34
C GLU A 228 -7.30 -15.87 32.47
N LEU A 229 -7.47 -15.10 31.40
CA LEU A 229 -8.48 -14.05 31.32
C LEU A 229 -9.85 -14.68 31.14
N ARG A 230 -10.89 -14.03 31.69
CA ARG A 230 -12.27 -14.39 31.39
C ARG A 230 -12.64 -14.02 29.94
N PRO A 231 -13.32 -14.90 29.19
CA PRO A 231 -13.88 -14.57 27.89
C PRO A 231 -14.87 -13.40 27.92
N TRP A 232 -15.05 -12.76 26.77
CA TRP A 232 -16.01 -11.68 26.54
C TRP A 232 -15.97 -10.54 27.57
N THR A 233 -14.79 -10.21 28.06
CA THR A 233 -14.59 -9.29 29.18
C THR A 233 -13.71 -8.12 28.76
N ASN A 234 -14.11 -6.90 29.14
CA ASN A 234 -13.30 -5.70 28.99
C ASN A 234 -12.25 -5.63 30.11
N TYR A 235 -10.98 -5.44 29.74
CA TYR A 235 -9.87 -5.22 30.65
C TYR A 235 -9.23 -3.87 30.39
N GLN A 236 -8.63 -3.30 31.44
CA GLN A 236 -7.73 -2.17 31.34
C GLN A 236 -6.30 -2.63 31.65
N TYR A 237 -5.32 -2.14 30.90
CA TYR A 237 -3.90 -2.30 31.21
C TYR A 237 -3.23 -0.97 31.52
N ALA A 238 -2.15 -1.02 32.29
CA ALA A 238 -1.29 0.11 32.57
C ALA A 238 0.17 -0.35 32.63
N VAL A 239 1.05 0.52 32.15
CA VAL A 239 2.50 0.35 32.14
C VAL A 239 3.11 1.47 33.00
N SER A 240 4.21 1.19 33.72
CA SER A 240 4.82 2.17 34.63
C SER A 240 5.33 3.44 33.96
N ASN A 241 5.55 3.44 32.64
CA ASN A 241 5.91 4.61 31.83
C ASN A 241 4.69 5.39 31.31
N ASN A 242 3.56 5.34 32.04
CA ASN A 242 2.36 6.12 31.79
C ASN A 242 1.55 5.74 30.52
N HIS A 243 1.87 4.61 29.87
CA HIS A 243 0.98 4.04 28.85
C HIS A 243 -0.16 3.26 29.48
N THR A 244 -1.38 3.44 28.99
CA THR A 244 -2.57 2.72 29.41
C THR A 244 -3.49 2.51 28.22
N GLY A 245 -4.32 1.48 28.29
CA GLY A 245 -5.34 1.25 27.27
C GLY A 245 -6.33 0.18 27.70
N PHE A 246 -7.20 -0.19 26.78
CA PHE A 246 -8.24 -1.19 27.00
C PHE A 246 -8.14 -2.28 25.95
N PHE A 247 -8.59 -3.47 26.30
CA PHE A 247 -8.82 -4.54 25.34
C PHE A 247 -10.02 -5.38 25.79
N LYS A 248 -10.61 -6.11 24.85
CA LYS A 248 -11.74 -6.99 25.12
C LYS A 248 -11.38 -8.40 24.69
N THR A 249 -11.45 -9.35 25.63
CA THR A 249 -11.28 -10.77 25.28
C THR A 249 -12.38 -11.24 24.35
N ALA A 250 -12.04 -12.14 23.44
CA ALA A 250 -13.01 -12.71 22.51
C ALA A 250 -14.09 -13.51 23.26
N ALA A 251 -15.22 -13.74 22.61
CA ALA A 251 -16.17 -14.77 23.07
C ALA A 251 -15.50 -16.15 23.01
N PRO A 252 -15.99 -17.14 23.78
CA PRO A 252 -15.51 -18.52 23.66
C PRO A 252 -15.52 -18.99 22.20
N VAL A 253 -14.55 -19.83 21.85
CA VAL A 253 -14.42 -20.38 20.50
C VAL A 253 -15.75 -20.98 20.01
N GLY A 254 -16.13 -20.66 18.78
CA GLY A 254 -17.39 -21.10 18.16
C GLY A 254 -18.60 -20.25 18.51
N GLN A 255 -18.51 -19.31 19.44
CA GLN A 255 -19.63 -18.47 19.83
C GLN A 255 -19.57 -17.09 19.17
N MET A 256 -20.74 -16.62 18.74
CA MET A 256 -20.96 -15.26 18.28
C MET A 256 -21.10 -14.31 19.48
N THR A 257 -20.77 -13.04 19.26
CA THR A 257 -20.87 -12.03 20.31
C THR A 257 -22.33 -11.83 20.77
N VAL A 258 -22.57 -11.96 22.08
CA VAL A 258 -23.90 -11.74 22.65
C VAL A 258 -24.25 -10.25 22.55
N GLY A 259 -25.19 -9.89 21.67
CA GLY A 259 -25.79 -8.55 21.60
C GLY A 259 -25.96 -7.93 20.22
N ARG A 260 -25.27 -8.40 19.17
CA ARG A 260 -25.44 -7.88 17.79
C ARG A 260 -25.58 -8.93 16.68
N GLY A 261 -25.29 -10.19 16.97
CA GLY A 261 -25.45 -11.28 16.00
C GLY A 261 -24.36 -11.38 14.93
N THR A 262 -23.34 -10.51 14.96
CA THR A 262 -22.25 -10.50 13.97
C THR A 262 -20.86 -10.63 14.61
N PHE A 263 -19.93 -11.24 13.88
CA PHE A 263 -18.50 -11.29 14.20
C PHE A 263 -17.74 -10.62 13.06
N THR A 264 -17.16 -9.46 13.33
CA THR A 264 -16.52 -8.63 12.31
C THR A 264 -15.01 -8.57 12.50
N PHE A 265 -14.27 -8.66 11.41
CA PHE A 265 -12.84 -8.32 11.35
C PHE A 265 -12.52 -7.62 10.03
N LEU A 266 -11.39 -6.92 9.98
CA LEU A 266 -10.99 -6.11 8.83
C LEU A 266 -9.80 -6.72 8.08
N THR A 267 -9.62 -6.37 6.81
CA THR A 267 -8.50 -6.82 5.98
C THR A 267 -8.01 -5.74 5.03
N SER A 268 -6.68 -5.60 4.87
CA SER A 268 -6.00 -4.78 3.86
C SER A 268 -4.48 -5.05 3.89
N SER A 269 -3.70 -4.40 3.04
CA SER A 269 -2.22 -4.42 3.03
C SER A 269 -1.68 -3.08 2.50
N CYS A 270 -0.36 -2.91 2.43
CA CYS A 270 0.30 -1.79 1.74
C CYS A 270 0.06 -0.39 2.36
N ILE A 271 1.05 0.11 3.09
CA ILE A 271 1.11 1.48 3.63
C ILE A 271 2.34 2.21 3.11
N LYS A 272 2.12 3.28 2.31
CA LYS A 272 3.13 4.30 2.05
C LYS A 272 2.76 5.61 2.74
N PRO A 273 3.51 6.03 3.77
CA PRO A 273 3.30 7.34 4.38
C PRO A 273 3.44 8.46 3.34
N ARG A 274 2.58 9.48 3.51
CA ARG A 274 2.52 10.71 2.74
C ARG A 274 2.24 10.54 1.24
N PHE A 275 1.60 9.44 0.87
CA PHE A 275 1.12 9.24 -0.50
C PHE A 275 -0.42 9.36 -0.57
N PRO A 276 -0.98 10.07 -1.57
CA PRO A 276 -0.29 10.93 -2.54
C PRO A 276 0.34 12.17 -1.89
N TYR A 277 1.38 12.73 -2.53
CA TYR A 277 2.19 13.78 -1.92
C TYR A 277 1.39 15.09 -1.70
N ASN A 278 1.52 15.63 -0.49
CA ASN A 278 1.06 16.96 -0.11
C ASN A 278 2.17 17.68 0.69
N PRO A 279 2.67 18.84 0.22
CA PRO A 279 3.74 19.55 0.92
C PRO A 279 3.31 20.08 2.30
N PHE A 280 2.00 20.24 2.54
CA PHE A 280 1.46 20.77 3.80
C PHE A 280 1.07 19.69 4.81
N SER A 281 1.11 18.40 4.44
CA SER A 281 0.85 17.31 5.37
C SER A 281 2.10 16.95 6.18
N HIS A 282 1.88 16.35 7.36
CA HIS A 282 2.95 15.77 8.15
C HIS A 282 3.71 14.70 7.32
N PRO A 283 5.05 14.60 7.41
CA PRO A 283 5.83 13.66 6.59
C PRO A 283 5.48 12.19 6.80
N LEU A 284 4.92 11.85 7.95
CA LEU A 284 4.47 10.51 8.32
C LEU A 284 2.94 10.33 8.25
N ASN A 285 2.20 11.28 7.69
CA ASN A 285 0.73 11.20 7.57
C ASN A 285 0.32 10.02 6.68
N ILE A 286 -0.63 9.19 7.11
CA ILE A 286 -1.15 8.03 6.39
C ILE A 286 -2.65 8.23 6.15
N PRO A 287 -3.08 8.78 4.99
CA PRO A 287 -4.48 9.10 4.71
C PRO A 287 -5.43 7.92 4.92
N GLY A 288 -5.02 6.70 4.56
CA GLY A 288 -5.83 5.49 4.74
C GLY A 288 -6.25 5.23 6.19
N LEU A 289 -5.40 5.56 7.17
CA LEU A 289 -5.75 5.39 8.58
C LEU A 289 -6.88 6.33 9.00
N LYS A 290 -6.97 7.53 8.40
CA LYS A 290 -8.08 8.46 8.66
C LYS A 290 -9.39 7.94 8.09
N HIS A 291 -9.34 7.27 6.94
CA HIS A 291 -10.52 6.62 6.37
C HIS A 291 -10.98 5.46 7.24
N LEU A 292 -10.05 4.60 7.65
CA LEU A 292 -10.31 3.47 8.54
C LEU A 292 -10.87 3.90 9.89
N ALA A 293 -10.27 4.91 10.53
CA ALA A 293 -10.68 5.41 11.85
C ALA A 293 -12.15 5.85 11.90
N LYS A 294 -12.71 6.36 10.79
CA LYS A 294 -14.13 6.74 10.72
C LYS A 294 -15.08 5.56 10.86
N TRP A 295 -14.66 4.38 10.38
CA TRP A 295 -15.51 3.19 10.31
C TRP A 295 -15.32 2.25 11.51
N ILE A 296 -14.20 2.31 12.22
CA ILE A 296 -13.95 1.46 13.40
C ILE A 296 -15.12 1.49 14.42
N PRO A 297 -15.67 2.67 14.80
CA PRO A 297 -16.79 2.71 15.75
C PRO A 297 -18.08 2.08 15.23
N GLU A 298 -18.29 2.04 13.91
CA GLU A 298 -19.50 1.48 13.30
C GLU A 298 -19.39 -0.03 13.05
N LEU A 299 -18.21 -0.48 12.62
CA LEU A 299 -17.94 -1.87 12.27
C LEU A 299 -17.73 -2.77 13.49
N HIS A 300 -17.31 -2.20 14.62
CA HIS A 300 -17.00 -2.94 15.86
C HIS A 300 -16.10 -4.17 15.61
N ALA A 301 -15.10 -3.99 14.75
CA ALA A 301 -14.21 -5.08 14.37
C ALA A 301 -13.39 -5.59 15.55
N SER A 302 -13.20 -6.91 15.60
CA SER A 302 -12.42 -7.57 16.66
C SER A 302 -10.91 -7.41 16.45
N PHE A 303 -10.47 -7.38 15.20
CA PHE A 303 -9.08 -7.18 14.79
C PHE A 303 -8.98 -6.79 13.31
N MET A 304 -7.81 -6.30 12.93
CA MET A 304 -7.34 -6.12 11.55
C MET A 304 -6.40 -7.28 11.18
N LEU A 305 -6.64 -7.91 10.03
CA LEU A 305 -5.65 -8.72 9.34
C LEU A 305 -4.92 -7.84 8.33
N PHE A 306 -3.67 -7.50 8.62
CA PHE A 306 -2.85 -6.65 7.76
C PHE A 306 -1.85 -7.51 6.98
N LEU A 307 -2.06 -7.63 5.67
CA LEU A 307 -1.50 -8.71 4.85
C LEU A 307 -0.12 -8.40 4.27
N GLY A 308 0.68 -7.66 5.02
CA GLY A 308 2.05 -7.25 4.67
C GLY A 308 2.14 -5.90 3.98
N ASP A 309 3.37 -5.53 3.59
CA ASP A 309 3.73 -4.19 3.13
C ASP A 309 3.33 -3.09 4.14
N PHE A 310 3.55 -3.37 5.43
CA PHE A 310 3.40 -2.40 6.51
C PHE A 310 4.42 -1.28 6.37
N ILE A 311 5.61 -1.62 5.91
CA ILE A 311 6.65 -0.68 5.49
C ILE A 311 6.97 -0.85 4.01
N TYR A 312 7.64 0.16 3.44
CA TYR A 312 8.26 0.05 2.13
C TYR A 312 9.74 0.42 2.23
N ILE A 313 10.62 -0.58 2.30
CA ILE A 313 12.06 -0.34 2.50
C ILE A 313 12.77 0.24 1.26
N ASP A 314 12.22 0.07 0.07
CA ASP A 314 12.88 0.35 -1.22
C ASP A 314 12.24 1.46 -2.05
N VAL A 315 11.02 1.88 -1.74
CA VAL A 315 10.37 3.00 -2.43
C VAL A 315 10.18 4.21 -1.50
N PRO A 316 10.49 5.44 -1.95
CA PRO A 316 11.10 5.77 -3.24
C PRO A 316 12.63 5.55 -3.28
N HIS A 317 13.25 5.20 -2.15
CA HIS A 317 14.70 5.00 -2.08
C HIS A 317 15.06 4.12 -0.90
N ARG A 318 15.86 3.08 -1.15
CA ARG A 318 16.46 2.26 -0.09
C ARG A 318 17.68 2.96 0.50
N PHE A 319 17.63 3.26 1.80
CA PHE A 319 18.72 3.93 2.52
C PHE A 319 19.77 2.97 3.10
N GLY A 320 19.45 1.68 3.22
CA GLY A 320 20.31 0.68 3.82
C GLY A 320 19.68 -0.71 3.78
N THR A 321 20.42 -1.70 4.26
CA THR A 321 20.00 -3.11 4.36
C THR A 321 20.31 -3.71 5.74
N ASP A 322 20.72 -2.88 6.68
CA ASP A 322 20.96 -3.22 8.09
C ASP A 322 19.66 -3.12 8.91
N SER A 323 19.62 -3.79 10.05
CA SER A 323 18.43 -3.87 10.92
C SER A 323 17.92 -2.50 11.36
N GLU A 324 18.81 -1.53 11.60
CA GLU A 324 18.39 -0.19 12.04
C GLU A 324 17.67 0.57 10.92
N THR A 325 18.11 0.42 9.66
CA THR A 325 17.35 0.95 8.52
C THR A 325 15.92 0.40 8.48
N TYR A 326 15.73 -0.91 8.68
CA TYR A 326 14.39 -1.50 8.71
C TYR A 326 13.58 -1.04 9.95
N ARG A 327 14.19 -1.04 11.13
CA ARG A 327 13.54 -0.57 12.38
C ARG A 327 13.06 0.87 12.29
N ARG A 328 13.84 1.76 11.67
CA ARG A 328 13.42 3.14 11.40
C ARG A 328 12.10 3.21 10.64
N GLU A 329 11.93 2.41 9.59
CA GLU A 329 10.70 2.41 8.79
C GLU A 329 9.49 1.97 9.64
N TYR A 330 9.66 0.96 10.50
CA TYR A 330 8.61 0.55 11.44
C TYR A 330 8.26 1.68 12.41
N ARG A 331 9.27 2.28 13.05
CA ARG A 331 9.07 3.40 13.98
C ARG A 331 8.39 4.59 13.30
N GLN A 332 8.68 4.86 12.04
CA GLN A 332 8.02 5.92 11.27
C GLN A 332 6.53 5.66 11.03
N VAL A 333 6.13 4.43 10.74
CA VAL A 333 4.70 4.10 10.61
C VAL A 333 4.00 4.24 11.96
N TYR A 334 4.60 3.70 13.04
CA TYR A 334 4.06 3.83 14.40
C TYR A 334 4.06 5.27 14.95
N SER A 335 4.98 6.12 14.50
CA SER A 335 5.05 7.55 14.86
C SER A 335 4.13 8.42 13.99
N SER A 336 3.35 7.82 13.09
CA SER A 336 2.36 8.57 12.33
C SER A 336 1.37 9.24 13.28
N PRO A 337 1.05 10.54 13.09
CA PRO A 337 0.02 11.19 13.88
C PRO A 337 -1.37 10.57 13.69
N ASP A 338 -1.54 9.75 12.65
CA ASP A 338 -2.80 9.09 12.31
C ASP A 338 -2.92 7.68 12.93
N TRP A 339 -1.83 7.14 13.49
CA TRP A 339 -1.78 5.77 14.04
C TRP A 339 -2.62 5.54 15.31
N PRO A 340 -2.64 6.45 16.31
CA PRO A 340 -3.43 6.23 17.54
C PRO A 340 -4.92 6.02 17.27
N ALA A 341 -5.46 6.76 16.28
CA ALA A 341 -6.88 6.72 15.92
C ALA A 341 -7.39 5.33 15.44
N VAL A 342 -6.47 4.43 15.06
CA VAL A 342 -6.80 3.06 14.64
C VAL A 342 -6.28 2.00 15.60
N SER A 343 -5.17 2.26 16.31
CA SER A 343 -4.47 1.22 17.07
C SER A 343 -4.92 1.12 18.54
N ASP A 344 -5.50 2.18 19.10
CA ASP A 344 -5.96 2.20 20.49
C ASP A 344 -7.13 1.24 20.74
N SER A 345 -7.94 0.98 19.70
CA SER A 345 -9.18 0.20 19.82
C SER A 345 -9.25 -1.03 18.92
N LEU A 346 -8.27 -1.23 18.02
CA LEU A 346 -8.25 -2.34 17.08
C LEU A 346 -6.89 -3.04 17.13
N PRO A 347 -6.84 -4.31 17.56
CA PRO A 347 -5.66 -5.16 17.39
C PRO A 347 -5.32 -5.40 15.92
N TRP A 348 -4.04 -5.44 15.56
CA TRP A 348 -3.61 -5.82 14.21
C TRP A 348 -2.76 -7.07 14.24
N LEU A 349 -3.13 -8.03 13.41
CA LEU A 349 -2.40 -9.27 13.18
C LEU A 349 -1.81 -9.21 11.77
N HIS A 350 -0.58 -9.65 11.63
CA HIS A 350 0.21 -9.36 10.43
C HIS A 350 0.67 -10.62 9.72
N VAL A 351 0.72 -10.53 8.40
CA VAL A 351 1.50 -11.42 7.54
C VAL A 351 2.72 -10.63 7.02
N ILE A 352 3.81 -11.32 6.69
CA ILE A 352 4.98 -10.70 6.04
C ILE A 352 4.79 -10.70 4.53
N ASP A 353 5.19 -9.63 3.86
CA ASP A 353 5.29 -9.54 2.41
C ASP A 353 6.68 -9.05 1.97
N ASP A 354 6.87 -8.81 0.69
CA ASP A 354 8.17 -8.52 0.09
C ASP A 354 8.72 -7.17 0.51
N HIS A 355 7.91 -6.11 0.67
CA HIS A 355 8.46 -4.80 1.00
C HIS A 355 8.90 -4.65 2.47
N GLU A 356 8.63 -5.64 3.32
CA GLU A 356 9.37 -5.83 4.58
C GLU A 356 10.84 -6.21 4.36
N ILE A 357 11.22 -6.72 3.18
CA ILE A 357 12.53 -7.29 2.85
C ILE A 357 13.15 -6.59 1.63
N ALA A 358 12.58 -6.84 0.45
CA ALA A 358 12.84 -6.21 -0.84
C ALA A 358 11.76 -6.60 -1.84
N ASN A 359 11.35 -5.66 -2.69
CA ASN A 359 10.41 -5.87 -3.79
C ASN A 359 10.65 -7.22 -4.51
N ASP A 360 9.59 -8.00 -4.67
CA ASP A 360 9.57 -9.34 -5.26
C ASP A 360 10.55 -10.34 -4.57
N TRP A 361 10.68 -10.34 -3.23
CA TRP A 361 11.66 -11.18 -2.51
C TRP A 361 11.47 -12.68 -2.69
N ASP A 362 12.38 -13.36 -3.39
CA ASP A 362 12.32 -14.80 -3.70
C ASP A 362 13.58 -15.60 -3.30
N LYS A 363 14.45 -14.99 -2.47
CA LYS A 363 15.79 -15.52 -2.11
C LYS A 363 15.82 -16.17 -0.74
N GLN A 364 14.67 -16.66 -0.28
CA GLN A 364 14.49 -17.37 0.98
C GLN A 364 15.03 -16.57 2.18
N THR A 365 16.10 -17.05 2.83
CA THR A 365 16.69 -16.45 4.03
C THR A 365 18.05 -15.80 3.78
N ALA A 366 18.44 -15.62 2.51
CA ALA A 366 19.66 -14.90 2.16
C ALA A 366 19.60 -13.42 2.57
N ASP A 367 20.74 -12.75 2.66
CA ASP A 367 20.76 -11.32 2.94
C ASP A 367 19.94 -10.52 1.91
N PRO A 368 19.12 -9.54 2.35
CA PRO A 368 19.07 -8.96 3.70
C PRO A 368 17.99 -9.55 4.63
N TYR A 369 17.46 -10.75 4.37
CA TYR A 369 16.34 -11.34 5.13
C TYR A 369 16.53 -11.33 6.66
N PRO A 370 17.70 -11.69 7.23
CA PRO A 370 17.88 -11.66 8.68
C PRO A 370 17.73 -10.25 9.27
N ALA A 371 18.25 -9.22 8.59
CA ALA A 371 18.11 -7.83 9.02
C ALA A 371 16.68 -7.31 8.83
N ALA A 372 16.02 -7.71 7.75
CA ALA A 372 14.65 -7.34 7.41
C ALA A 372 13.61 -7.92 8.40
N THR A 373 13.77 -9.19 8.76
CA THR A 373 12.81 -9.89 9.63
C THR A 373 12.99 -9.61 11.11
N ASP A 374 14.11 -9.00 11.51
CA ASP A 374 14.31 -8.56 12.89
C ASP A 374 13.18 -7.63 13.41
N PRO A 375 12.90 -6.46 12.82
CA PRO A 375 11.80 -5.62 13.27
C PRO A 375 10.43 -6.26 13.04
N TRP A 376 10.25 -7.05 11.98
CA TRP A 376 8.99 -7.79 11.80
C TRP A 376 8.73 -8.75 12.96
N ASN A 377 9.76 -9.46 13.42
CA ASN A 377 9.65 -10.35 14.57
C ASN A 377 9.34 -9.59 15.87
N LEU A 378 10.04 -8.46 16.09
CA LEU A 378 9.88 -7.63 17.29
C LEU A 378 8.50 -6.96 17.36
N TYR A 379 8.06 -6.30 16.29
CA TYR A 379 6.85 -5.48 16.25
C TYR A 379 5.58 -6.26 15.88
N HIS A 380 5.68 -7.28 15.03
CA HIS A 380 4.52 -7.98 14.48
C HIS A 380 4.39 -9.42 14.98
N ALA A 381 5.32 -10.31 14.67
CA ALA A 381 5.16 -11.73 15.00
C ALA A 381 5.13 -12.00 16.50
N SER A 382 5.81 -11.19 17.32
CA SER A 382 5.73 -11.29 18.79
C SER A 382 4.29 -11.09 19.30
N LEU A 383 3.51 -10.24 18.63
CA LEU A 383 2.12 -9.89 18.93
C LEU A 383 1.09 -10.77 18.22
N ASN A 384 1.47 -11.50 17.18
CA ASN A 384 0.57 -12.39 16.44
C ASN A 384 0.05 -13.55 17.32
N PRO A 385 -0.94 -14.32 16.83
CA PRO A 385 -1.38 -15.56 17.48
C PRO A 385 -0.22 -16.57 17.62
N PRO A 386 -0.42 -17.72 18.28
CA PRO A 386 0.59 -18.77 18.30
C PRO A 386 1.04 -19.16 16.88
N ALA A 387 2.35 -19.29 16.70
CA ALA A 387 2.92 -19.81 15.46
C ALA A 387 2.43 -21.25 15.24
N ALA A 388 2.17 -21.64 13.99
CA ALA A 388 1.63 -22.97 13.70
C ALA A 388 2.65 -24.09 14.00
N LEU A 389 3.94 -23.78 13.94
CA LEU A 389 5.05 -24.61 14.43
C LEU A 389 6.07 -23.74 15.20
N PRO A 390 6.92 -24.35 16.06
CA PRO A 390 8.04 -23.63 16.67
C PRO A 390 8.93 -22.96 15.61
N ASN A 391 9.30 -21.70 15.82
CA ASN A 391 10.13 -20.88 14.91
C ASN A 391 9.55 -20.66 13.49
N ALA A 392 8.26 -20.97 13.28
CA ALA A 392 7.55 -20.63 12.06
C ALA A 392 7.25 -19.12 11.99
N SER A 393 7.19 -18.61 10.77
CA SER A 393 6.74 -17.25 10.44
C SER A 393 5.27 -17.21 9.98
N TYR A 394 4.57 -18.33 10.15
CA TYR A 394 3.15 -18.52 9.83
C TYR A 394 2.38 -18.95 11.09
N PHE A 395 1.11 -18.55 11.16
CA PHE A 395 0.31 -18.61 12.38
C PHE A 395 -1.03 -19.29 12.13
N GLN A 396 -1.63 -19.81 13.20
CA GLN A 396 -3.00 -20.31 13.13
C GLN A 396 -3.75 -20.04 14.44
N PHE A 397 -5.04 -19.75 14.33
CA PHE A 397 -5.90 -19.55 15.49
C PHE A 397 -7.38 -19.76 15.13
N THR A 398 -8.21 -19.84 16.16
CA THR A 398 -9.66 -19.93 16.04
C THR A 398 -10.28 -18.86 16.93
N GLN A 399 -11.22 -18.10 16.40
CA GLN A 399 -11.92 -17.06 17.14
C GLN A 399 -13.31 -16.82 16.54
N GLY A 400 -14.33 -16.73 17.41
CA GLY A 400 -15.71 -16.62 16.94
C GLY A 400 -16.10 -17.85 16.11
N PRO A 401 -16.84 -17.67 14.99
CA PRO A 401 -17.30 -18.76 14.13
C PRO A 401 -16.26 -19.15 13.06
N ALA A 402 -14.98 -18.79 13.24
CA ALA A 402 -13.96 -18.89 12.20
C ALA A 402 -12.60 -19.37 12.71
N SER A 403 -11.91 -20.11 11.83
CA SER A 403 -10.52 -20.54 11.98
C SER A 403 -9.66 -19.89 10.90
N PHE A 404 -8.43 -19.54 11.25
CA PHE A 404 -7.54 -18.74 10.41
C PHE A 404 -6.17 -19.40 10.28
N PHE A 405 -5.63 -19.43 9.06
CA PHE A 405 -4.24 -19.80 8.79
C PHE A 405 -3.54 -18.66 8.05
N LEU A 406 -2.54 -18.07 8.70
CA LEU A 406 -1.77 -16.93 8.19
C LEU A 406 -0.48 -17.45 7.57
N MET A 407 -0.39 -17.45 6.24
CA MET A 407 0.76 -17.95 5.50
C MET A 407 1.93 -16.95 5.52
N ASP A 408 3.16 -17.45 5.46
CA ASP A 408 4.32 -16.72 4.95
C ASP A 408 4.56 -17.15 3.49
N THR A 409 4.49 -16.20 2.57
CA THR A 409 4.65 -16.44 1.12
C THR A 409 5.98 -15.90 0.58
N ARG A 410 6.93 -15.53 1.44
CA ARG A 410 8.22 -14.93 1.04
C ARG A 410 9.43 -15.75 1.50
N ARG A 411 9.40 -16.31 2.72
CA ARG A 411 10.56 -16.98 3.34
C ARG A 411 10.98 -18.28 2.64
N HIS A 412 10.03 -19.01 2.08
CA HIS A 412 10.26 -20.39 1.63
C HIS A 412 10.14 -20.57 0.12
N ARG A 413 9.66 -19.55 -0.61
CA ARG A 413 9.34 -19.69 -2.02
C ARG A 413 10.57 -19.96 -2.87
N SER A 414 10.38 -20.78 -3.90
CA SER A 414 11.34 -20.92 -4.99
C SER A 414 11.44 -19.62 -5.79
N PRO A 415 12.57 -19.37 -6.48
CA PRO A 415 12.72 -18.17 -7.30
C PRO A 415 11.66 -18.01 -8.39
N GLU A 416 11.43 -16.76 -8.80
CA GLU A 416 10.44 -16.36 -9.79
C GLU A 416 10.87 -16.70 -11.22
N TYR A 417 10.75 -17.95 -11.60
CA TYR A 417 10.94 -18.40 -12.98
C TYR A 417 9.59 -18.74 -13.63
N PRO A 418 9.00 -17.85 -14.47
CA PRO A 418 7.72 -18.09 -15.15
C PRO A 418 7.69 -19.33 -16.02
N ALA A 419 8.83 -19.69 -16.63
CA ALA A 419 8.95 -20.91 -17.44
C ALA A 419 8.72 -22.20 -16.62
N LEU A 420 8.84 -22.12 -15.29
CA LEU A 420 8.64 -23.24 -14.36
C LEU A 420 7.35 -23.09 -13.54
N ALA A 421 6.42 -22.22 -13.94
CA ALA A 421 5.19 -21.93 -13.18
C ALA A 421 4.35 -23.18 -12.85
N ARG A 422 4.38 -24.20 -13.73
CA ARG A 422 3.68 -25.48 -13.57
C ARG A 422 4.56 -26.62 -13.05
N SER A 423 5.83 -26.33 -12.73
CA SER A 423 6.75 -27.37 -12.26
C SER A 423 6.32 -27.89 -10.89
N PRO A 424 6.30 -29.21 -10.66
CA PRO A 424 6.05 -29.78 -9.34
C PRO A 424 7.18 -29.50 -8.34
N ASP A 425 8.37 -29.14 -8.83
CA ASP A 425 9.53 -28.82 -7.98
C ASP A 425 9.49 -27.40 -7.41
N LYS A 426 8.52 -26.59 -7.85
CA LYS A 426 8.39 -25.19 -7.44
C LYS A 426 7.39 -25.08 -6.29
N THR A 427 7.78 -24.35 -5.25
CA THR A 427 6.99 -24.18 -4.02
C THR A 427 6.91 -22.71 -3.62
N MET A 428 5.77 -22.29 -3.10
CA MET A 428 5.57 -21.00 -2.43
C MET A 428 5.84 -21.14 -0.93
N LEU A 429 5.28 -22.19 -0.30
CA LEU A 429 5.26 -22.32 1.16
C LEU A 429 6.42 -23.15 1.72
N GLY A 430 7.07 -23.95 0.88
CA GLY A 430 7.94 -25.03 1.33
C GLY A 430 7.17 -26.18 2.00
N ALA A 431 7.82 -27.33 2.14
CA ALA A 431 7.17 -28.56 2.57
C ALA A 431 6.52 -28.50 3.96
N ALA A 432 7.18 -27.86 4.94
CA ALA A 432 6.69 -27.82 6.32
C ALA A 432 5.42 -26.97 6.48
N GLN A 433 5.39 -25.79 5.84
CA GLN A 433 4.23 -24.92 5.90
C GLN A 433 3.08 -25.45 5.03
N LEU A 434 3.37 -25.99 3.84
CA LEU A 434 2.35 -26.69 3.04
C LEU A 434 1.70 -27.81 3.84
N SER A 435 2.50 -28.65 4.51
CA SER A 435 1.97 -29.73 5.37
C SER A 435 1.10 -29.18 6.52
N SER A 436 1.52 -28.08 7.14
CA SER A 436 0.74 -27.42 8.21
C SER A 436 -0.59 -26.86 7.70
N LEU A 437 -0.60 -26.24 6.52
CA LEU A 437 -1.82 -25.73 5.89
C LEU A 437 -2.78 -26.86 5.52
N LEU A 438 -2.28 -27.94 4.92
CA LEU A 438 -3.10 -29.11 4.58
C LEU A 438 -3.67 -29.78 5.83
N ALA A 439 -2.89 -29.86 6.92
CA ALA A 439 -3.37 -30.35 8.21
C ALA A 439 -4.45 -29.45 8.80
N PHE A 440 -4.27 -28.12 8.74
CA PHE A 440 -5.26 -27.14 9.16
C PHE A 440 -6.58 -27.28 8.38
N LEU A 441 -6.52 -27.42 7.05
CA LEU A 441 -7.71 -27.60 6.21
C LEU A 441 -8.44 -28.90 6.55
N LYS A 442 -7.70 -30.00 6.75
CA LYS A 442 -8.25 -31.33 7.04
C LYS A 442 -8.80 -31.48 8.46
N ARG A 443 -8.36 -30.67 9.42
CA ARG A 443 -8.77 -30.80 10.83
C ARG A 443 -10.26 -30.53 11.02
N ASP A 444 -10.87 -31.23 11.98
CA ASP A 444 -12.23 -30.98 12.45
C ASP A 444 -12.28 -29.68 13.26
N GLU A 445 -13.33 -28.88 13.09
CA GLU A 445 -13.45 -27.61 13.78
C GLU A 445 -14.37 -27.72 15.02
N PRO A 446 -14.12 -26.91 16.07
CA PRO A 446 -15.02 -26.82 17.22
C PRO A 446 -16.45 -26.47 16.82
N ALA A 447 -17.42 -26.87 17.64
CA ALA A 447 -18.83 -26.55 17.43
C ALA A 447 -19.04 -25.02 17.29
N GLY A 448 -19.82 -24.61 16.30
CA GLY A 448 -20.09 -23.20 15.99
C GLY A 448 -19.11 -22.56 15.00
N VAL A 449 -17.96 -23.19 14.72
CA VAL A 449 -17.06 -22.74 13.65
C VAL A 449 -17.60 -23.19 12.29
N LYS A 450 -17.82 -22.23 11.40
CA LYS A 450 -18.41 -22.42 10.06
C LYS A 450 -17.50 -21.97 8.93
N TRP A 451 -16.42 -21.25 9.25
CA TRP A 451 -15.52 -20.69 8.23
C TRP A 451 -14.06 -21.05 8.51
N LYS A 452 -13.32 -21.40 7.45
CA LYS A 452 -11.85 -21.40 7.45
C LYS A 452 -11.36 -20.28 6.53
N PHE A 453 -10.45 -19.46 7.03
CA PHE A 453 -9.79 -18.42 6.28
C PHE A 453 -8.33 -18.80 6.03
N VAL A 454 -7.93 -18.75 4.76
CA VAL A 454 -6.53 -18.88 4.33
C VAL A 454 -6.04 -17.48 3.96
N ILE A 455 -5.03 -16.99 4.68
CA ILE A 455 -4.55 -15.63 4.53
C ILE A 455 -3.21 -15.66 3.80
N SER A 456 -3.13 -14.97 2.67
CA SER A 456 -1.95 -14.85 1.79
C SER A 456 -1.51 -13.39 1.74
N SER A 457 -0.21 -13.07 1.68
CA SER A 457 0.19 -11.67 1.40
C SER A 457 -0.13 -11.29 -0.03
N ILE A 458 0.19 -12.19 -0.96
CA ILE A 458 0.00 -12.05 -2.41
C ILE A 458 -1.28 -12.73 -2.91
N PRO A 459 -1.82 -12.31 -4.07
CA PRO A 459 -3.02 -12.91 -4.63
C PRO A 459 -2.88 -14.38 -5.00
N PHE A 460 -3.90 -15.14 -4.66
CA PHE A 460 -4.06 -16.54 -5.00
C PHE A 460 -4.61 -16.74 -6.42
N THR A 461 -5.43 -15.82 -6.93
CA THR A 461 -5.90 -15.79 -8.32
C THR A 461 -4.77 -15.56 -9.31
N ARG A 462 -4.89 -16.19 -10.49
CA ARG A 462 -3.99 -15.98 -11.63
C ARG A 462 -4.39 -14.82 -12.54
N ASN A 463 -5.51 -14.16 -12.23
CA ASN A 463 -6.09 -13.13 -13.10
C ASN A 463 -5.35 -11.79 -13.04
N TRP A 464 -4.37 -11.63 -12.13
CA TRP A 464 -3.40 -10.54 -12.17
C TRP A 464 -2.33 -10.83 -13.23
N ARG A 465 -2.37 -10.10 -14.34
CA ARG A 465 -1.58 -10.42 -15.54
C ARG A 465 -0.33 -9.57 -15.74
N LEU A 466 -0.21 -8.47 -15.00
CA LEU A 466 1.02 -7.68 -14.95
C LEU A 466 1.84 -8.10 -13.72
N ASN A 467 3.12 -8.39 -13.89
CA ASN A 467 3.98 -8.95 -12.84
C ASN A 467 3.40 -10.22 -12.18
N SER A 468 2.82 -11.13 -12.97
CA SER A 468 2.20 -12.36 -12.44
C SER A 468 3.21 -13.34 -11.84
N ALA A 469 4.50 -13.17 -12.16
CA ALA A 469 5.60 -13.98 -11.64
C ALA A 469 5.71 -13.93 -10.10
N ASP A 470 5.35 -12.80 -9.50
CA ASP A 470 5.40 -12.62 -8.05
C ASP A 470 4.26 -13.33 -7.30
N THR A 471 3.15 -13.61 -7.99
CA THR A 471 1.91 -14.14 -7.40
C THR A 471 1.85 -15.68 -7.42
N TRP A 472 0.77 -16.25 -6.86
CA TRP A 472 0.47 -17.68 -6.98
C TRP A 472 0.26 -18.16 -8.43
N ALA A 473 0.08 -17.25 -9.40
CA ALA A 473 0.07 -17.58 -10.83
C ALA A 473 1.38 -18.24 -11.30
N ASN A 474 2.45 -18.11 -10.52
CA ASN A 474 3.75 -18.67 -10.81
C ASN A 474 4.05 -19.97 -10.04
N TYR A 475 3.09 -20.51 -9.30
CA TYR A 475 3.24 -21.69 -8.42
C TYR A 475 2.04 -22.65 -8.56
N LEU A 476 1.63 -22.90 -9.80
CA LEU A 476 0.34 -23.50 -10.14
C LEU A 476 0.18 -24.95 -9.65
N HIS A 477 1.27 -25.71 -9.54
CA HIS A 477 1.21 -27.09 -9.02
C HIS A 477 0.86 -27.11 -7.51
N GLU A 478 1.62 -26.39 -6.68
CA GLU A 478 1.34 -26.30 -5.24
C GLU A 478 -0.02 -25.63 -4.99
N ARG A 479 -0.35 -24.60 -5.77
CA ARG A 479 -1.66 -23.94 -5.75
C ARG A 479 -2.81 -24.92 -5.97
N ARG A 480 -2.68 -25.82 -6.95
CA ARG A 480 -3.69 -26.86 -7.25
C ARG A 480 -3.90 -27.79 -6.06
N ILE A 481 -2.81 -28.24 -5.42
CA ILE A 481 -2.87 -29.08 -4.21
C ILE A 481 -3.68 -28.40 -3.11
N ILE A 482 -3.45 -27.10 -2.89
CA ILE A 482 -4.15 -26.32 -1.87
C ILE A 482 -5.62 -26.13 -2.26
N LEU A 483 -5.95 -25.83 -3.52
CA LEU A 483 -7.32 -25.71 -4.00
C LEU A 483 -8.14 -26.99 -3.79
N GLU A 484 -7.57 -28.14 -4.16
CA GLU A 484 -8.24 -29.42 -3.98
C GLU A 484 -8.49 -29.73 -2.49
N ALA A 485 -7.54 -29.39 -1.61
CA ALA A 485 -7.71 -29.50 -0.17
C ALA A 485 -8.79 -28.55 0.38
N MET A 486 -8.93 -27.34 -0.18
CA MET A 486 -10.00 -26.41 0.19
C MET A 486 -11.37 -26.90 -0.29
N TRP A 487 -11.47 -27.45 -1.50
CA TRP A 487 -12.71 -28.06 -1.98
C TRP A 487 -13.09 -29.32 -1.19
N ASP A 488 -12.11 -30.11 -0.75
CA ASP A 488 -12.34 -31.26 0.12
C ASP A 488 -13.06 -30.83 1.42
N VAL A 489 -12.76 -29.65 1.98
CA VAL A 489 -13.48 -29.11 3.16
C VAL A 489 -14.97 -28.99 2.88
N GLY A 490 -15.38 -28.41 1.74
CA GLY A 490 -16.78 -28.26 1.38
C GLY A 490 -17.47 -29.57 1.03
N LEU A 491 -16.72 -30.57 0.57
CA LEU A 491 -17.23 -31.91 0.28
C LEU A 491 -17.55 -32.71 1.55
N ARG A 492 -16.86 -32.50 2.68
CA ARG A 492 -17.04 -33.31 3.91
C ARG A 492 -18.48 -33.33 4.44
N GLY A 493 -19.24 -32.24 4.24
CA GLY A 493 -20.61 -32.12 4.73
C GLY A 493 -20.73 -31.56 6.15
N ASP A 494 -19.65 -30.99 6.68
CA ASP A 494 -19.61 -30.38 8.01
C ASP A 494 -20.18 -28.94 8.03
N GLY A 495 -20.63 -28.44 6.87
CA GLY A 495 -21.15 -27.09 6.71
C GLY A 495 -20.10 -25.99 6.83
N ILE A 496 -18.83 -26.29 6.51
CA ILE A 496 -17.70 -25.34 6.62
C ILE A 496 -17.35 -24.78 5.24
N GLY A 497 -17.33 -23.44 5.13
CA GLY A 497 -16.85 -22.71 3.95
C GLY A 497 -15.37 -22.33 4.06
N VAL A 498 -14.71 -22.15 2.90
CA VAL A 498 -13.32 -21.67 2.83
C VAL A 498 -13.23 -20.38 2.04
N VAL A 499 -12.53 -19.39 2.61
CA VAL A 499 -12.29 -18.07 1.98
C VAL A 499 -10.81 -17.73 2.04
N ILE A 500 -10.32 -17.10 0.99
CA ILE A 500 -8.97 -16.58 0.88
C ILE A 500 -9.02 -15.05 1.02
N LEU A 501 -8.10 -14.47 1.79
CA LEU A 501 -7.87 -13.03 1.83
C LEU A 501 -6.43 -12.75 1.40
N SER A 502 -6.25 -11.74 0.53
CA SER A 502 -4.94 -11.36 -0.02
C SER A 502 -4.77 -9.85 -0.23
N GLY A 503 -3.53 -9.41 -0.47
CA GLY A 503 -3.12 -8.01 -0.61
C GLY A 503 -2.26 -7.73 -1.86
N ASP A 504 -1.13 -7.03 -1.67
CA ASP A 504 -0.07 -6.71 -2.65
C ASP A 504 -0.44 -5.77 -3.82
N ARG A 505 -1.51 -6.04 -4.57
CA ARG A 505 -1.73 -5.50 -5.94
C ARG A 505 -2.10 -4.04 -6.10
N HIS A 506 -2.30 -3.31 -5.00
CA HIS A 506 -2.75 -1.91 -4.95
C HIS A 506 -4.11 -1.65 -5.62
N GLU A 507 -4.90 -2.70 -5.77
CA GLU A 507 -6.20 -2.74 -6.43
C GLU A 507 -7.11 -3.71 -5.66
N PHE A 508 -8.42 -3.70 -5.92
CA PHE A 508 -9.33 -4.70 -5.37
C PHE A 508 -9.84 -5.66 -6.43
N ALA A 509 -9.85 -6.96 -6.12
CA ALA A 509 -10.58 -7.96 -6.88
C ALA A 509 -11.23 -9.01 -5.96
N ALA A 510 -12.43 -9.45 -6.32
CA ALA A 510 -13.08 -10.63 -5.78
C ALA A 510 -13.16 -11.71 -6.86
N THR A 511 -12.72 -12.92 -6.53
CA THR A 511 -12.60 -14.04 -7.48
C THR A 511 -13.17 -15.31 -6.87
N ALA A 512 -13.95 -16.07 -7.64
CA ALA A 512 -14.37 -17.42 -7.28
C ALA A 512 -13.49 -18.48 -7.95
N PHE A 513 -13.23 -19.56 -7.21
CA PHE A 513 -12.58 -20.80 -7.67
C PHE A 513 -13.58 -21.96 -7.53
N PRO A 514 -14.52 -22.09 -8.48
CA PRO A 514 -15.41 -23.23 -8.53
C PRO A 514 -14.60 -24.52 -8.77
N PRO A 515 -15.02 -25.67 -8.21
CA PRO A 515 -14.41 -26.94 -8.56
C PRO A 515 -14.60 -27.27 -10.05
N PRO A 516 -13.74 -28.13 -10.63
CA PRO A 516 -13.91 -28.59 -12.01
C PRO A 516 -15.27 -29.25 -12.21
N LYS A 517 -15.95 -28.98 -13.33
CA LYS A 517 -17.30 -29.47 -13.64
C LYS A 517 -17.42 -31.00 -13.58
N ASP A 518 -16.37 -31.70 -14.00
CA ASP A 518 -16.31 -33.17 -14.00
C ASP A 518 -15.64 -33.74 -12.73
N GLY A 519 -15.38 -32.89 -11.72
CA GLY A 519 -14.75 -33.26 -10.47
C GLY A 519 -15.69 -33.95 -9.47
N LYS A 520 -15.13 -34.42 -8.35
CA LYS A 520 -15.88 -35.07 -7.25
C LYS A 520 -16.58 -34.08 -6.32
N TRP A 521 -16.20 -32.81 -6.35
CA TRP A 521 -16.64 -31.78 -5.42
C TRP A 521 -17.91 -31.09 -5.92
N PRO A 522 -18.84 -30.75 -5.02
CA PRO A 522 -20.04 -30.00 -5.40
C PRO A 522 -19.72 -28.52 -5.67
N LEU A 523 -20.56 -27.83 -6.44
CA LEU A 523 -20.44 -26.39 -6.69
C LEU A 523 -20.48 -25.59 -5.38
N SER A 524 -21.20 -26.05 -4.38
CA SER A 524 -21.24 -25.44 -3.04
C SER A 524 -19.87 -25.39 -2.35
N ALA A 525 -18.88 -26.18 -2.78
CA ALA A 525 -17.51 -26.13 -2.27
C ALA A 525 -16.66 -24.98 -2.87
N THR A 526 -17.24 -24.11 -3.70
CA THR A 526 -16.54 -22.98 -4.33
C THR A 526 -15.79 -22.12 -3.30
N VAL A 527 -14.49 -21.95 -3.53
CA VAL A 527 -13.63 -21.07 -2.72
C VAL A 527 -13.71 -19.65 -3.28
N HIS A 528 -13.66 -18.66 -2.41
CA HIS A 528 -13.68 -17.25 -2.80
C HIS A 528 -12.45 -16.53 -2.29
N GLU A 529 -11.81 -15.70 -3.12
CA GLU A 529 -10.76 -14.77 -2.71
C GLU A 529 -11.28 -13.33 -2.73
N PHE A 530 -10.94 -12.58 -1.69
CA PHE A 530 -11.02 -11.13 -1.68
C PHE A 530 -9.61 -10.53 -1.55
N SER A 531 -9.08 -10.06 -2.67
CA SER A 531 -7.78 -9.38 -2.75
C SER A 531 -8.00 -7.88 -2.56
N THR A 532 -7.50 -7.31 -1.46
CA THR A 532 -7.82 -5.94 -1.04
C THR A 532 -6.56 -5.16 -0.65
N SER A 533 -6.18 -4.22 -1.50
CA SER A 533 -5.09 -3.27 -1.23
C SER A 533 -5.24 -2.00 -2.10
N PRO A 534 -4.55 -0.90 -1.77
CA PRO A 534 -3.75 -0.67 -0.58
C PRO A 534 -4.57 -0.01 0.53
N LEU A 535 -4.18 -0.14 1.80
CA LEU A 535 -4.77 0.66 2.87
C LEU A 535 -4.45 2.13 2.65
N SER A 536 -3.22 2.46 2.24
CA SER A 536 -2.81 3.82 1.95
C SER A 536 -1.63 3.87 0.99
N MET A 537 -1.89 3.86 -0.32
CA MET A 537 -0.84 3.96 -1.34
C MET A 537 -1.40 4.49 -2.67
N PHE A 538 -0.84 4.06 -3.81
CA PHE A 538 -1.32 4.39 -5.14
C PHE A 538 -2.25 3.30 -5.67
N TYR A 539 -2.81 3.53 -6.84
CA TYR A 539 -3.42 2.49 -7.67
C TYR A 539 -2.90 2.69 -9.09
N LEU A 540 -2.90 1.63 -9.89
CA LEU A 540 -2.39 1.71 -11.25
C LEU A 540 -3.44 2.30 -12.20
N PRO A 541 -3.09 3.31 -13.03
CA PRO A 541 -4.00 3.81 -14.05
C PRO A 541 -4.21 2.80 -15.19
N VAL A 542 -3.31 1.82 -15.31
CA VAL A 542 -3.41 0.71 -16.28
C VAL A 542 -3.99 -0.49 -15.56
N ARG A 543 -5.06 -1.06 -16.12
CA ARG A 543 -5.74 -2.23 -15.53
C ARG A 543 -4.83 -3.45 -15.59
N SER A 544 -4.70 -4.14 -14.46
CA SER A 544 -3.78 -5.28 -14.32
C SER A 544 -4.47 -6.63 -14.13
N TYR A 545 -5.80 -6.63 -14.03
CA TYR A 545 -6.63 -7.80 -13.77
C TYR A 545 -7.58 -8.13 -14.94
N TRP A 546 -7.55 -9.37 -15.42
CA TRP A 546 -8.58 -9.92 -16.32
C TRP A 546 -8.60 -11.46 -16.36
N GLU A 547 -9.80 -11.98 -16.60
CA GLU A 547 -10.07 -13.41 -16.74
C GLU A 547 -9.67 -13.91 -18.13
N VAL A 548 -9.08 -15.11 -18.18
CA VAL A 548 -8.77 -15.82 -19.43
C VAL A 548 -9.32 -17.25 -19.32
N PRO A 549 -10.43 -17.55 -20.01
CA PRO A 549 -11.04 -18.87 -19.97
C PRO A 549 -10.12 -19.97 -20.53
N GLY A 550 -10.15 -21.16 -19.92
CA GLY A 550 -9.53 -22.37 -20.48
C GLY A 550 -7.99 -22.43 -20.45
N GLU A 551 -7.32 -21.61 -19.65
CA GLU A 551 -5.86 -21.56 -19.56
C GLU A 551 -5.27 -22.53 -18.50
N ASP A 552 -6.11 -23.14 -17.66
CA ASP A 552 -5.76 -24.20 -16.69
C ASP A 552 -6.99 -25.06 -16.34
N ASP A 553 -6.78 -26.12 -15.54
CA ASP A 553 -7.80 -27.05 -15.07
C ASP A 553 -8.84 -26.44 -14.09
N VAL A 554 -8.77 -25.14 -13.81
CA VAL A 554 -9.69 -24.40 -12.92
C VAL A 554 -10.10 -23.09 -13.60
N ASP A 555 -11.40 -22.97 -13.89
CA ASP A 555 -12.00 -21.75 -14.39
C ASP A 555 -12.17 -20.76 -13.22
N GLU A 556 -11.36 -19.71 -13.17
CA GLU A 556 -11.46 -18.65 -12.16
C GLU A 556 -12.43 -17.59 -12.61
N VAL A 557 -13.42 -17.24 -11.78
CA VAL A 557 -14.50 -16.33 -12.17
C VAL A 557 -14.32 -14.99 -11.47
N CYS A 558 -14.20 -13.92 -12.25
CA CYS A 558 -14.20 -12.56 -11.71
C CYS A 558 -15.60 -12.18 -11.19
N ILE A 559 -15.72 -11.93 -9.88
CA ILE A 559 -16.95 -11.42 -9.25
C ILE A 559 -16.97 -9.90 -9.31
N LYS A 560 -15.85 -9.28 -8.93
CA LYS A 560 -15.72 -7.82 -8.87
C LYS A 560 -14.28 -7.41 -9.09
N TYR A 561 -14.08 -6.34 -9.85
CA TYR A 561 -12.80 -5.65 -9.97
C TYR A 561 -13.03 -4.16 -9.72
N ALA A 562 -12.34 -3.61 -8.72
CA ALA A 562 -12.40 -2.20 -8.32
C ALA A 562 -10.97 -1.64 -8.19
N PRO A 563 -10.38 -1.18 -9.30
CA PRO A 563 -8.96 -0.80 -9.32
C PRO A 563 -8.68 0.56 -8.67
N ASP A 564 -9.60 1.50 -8.80
CA ASP A 564 -9.36 2.91 -8.46
C ASP A 564 -9.45 3.18 -6.96
N GLY A 565 -8.68 4.17 -6.48
CA GLY A 565 -8.68 4.64 -5.10
C GLY A 565 -7.36 4.41 -4.37
N ASN A 566 -6.93 5.39 -3.57
CA ASN A 566 -5.66 5.39 -2.85
C ASN A 566 -5.74 4.69 -1.49
N SER A 567 -6.95 4.40 -1.02
CA SER A 567 -7.20 3.65 0.22
C SER A 567 -8.32 2.64 -0.01
N LYS A 568 -8.09 1.38 0.37
CA LYS A 568 -9.02 0.27 0.29
C LYS A 568 -8.89 -0.62 1.52
N PHE A 569 -10.01 -0.98 2.13
CA PHE A 569 -10.05 -2.04 3.13
C PHE A 569 -11.37 -2.81 3.04
N GLY A 570 -11.32 -4.07 3.46
CA GLY A 570 -12.48 -4.95 3.55
C GLY A 570 -12.94 -5.10 5.00
N ALA A 571 -14.25 -5.13 5.22
CA ALA A 571 -14.84 -5.64 6.44
C ALA A 571 -15.50 -7.00 6.17
N VAL A 572 -15.13 -8.00 6.94
CA VAL A 572 -15.70 -9.35 6.87
C VAL A 572 -16.63 -9.53 8.06
N GLU A 573 -17.92 -9.60 7.80
CA GLU A 573 -18.98 -9.76 8.80
C GLU A 573 -19.51 -11.19 8.72
N LEU A 574 -19.36 -11.96 9.79
CA LEU A 574 -19.88 -13.32 9.89
C LEU A 574 -21.18 -13.31 10.70
N GLU A 575 -22.16 -14.09 10.25
CA GLU A 575 -23.47 -14.23 10.88
C GLU A 575 -23.89 -15.70 10.90
N GLU A 576 -24.70 -16.06 11.89
CA GLU A 576 -25.36 -17.37 11.94
C GLU A 576 -26.76 -17.25 11.31
N VAL A 577 -27.07 -18.11 10.33
CA VAL A 577 -28.39 -18.12 9.68
C VAL A 577 -29.41 -18.81 10.59
N MET A 578 -30.67 -18.33 10.59
CA MET A 578 -31.77 -18.97 11.32
C MET A 578 -31.88 -20.45 10.92
N GLY A 579 -31.66 -21.35 11.88
CA GLY A 579 -31.58 -22.80 11.66
C GLY A 579 -30.20 -23.42 11.96
N GLY A 580 -29.13 -22.62 12.07
CA GLY A 580 -27.79 -23.02 12.57
C GLY A 580 -26.97 -23.95 11.65
N GLU A 581 -27.54 -24.40 10.53
CA GLU A 581 -26.87 -25.35 9.63
C GLU A 581 -25.77 -24.68 8.80
N GLN A 582 -25.98 -23.44 8.34
CA GLN A 582 -25.06 -22.69 7.49
C GLN A 582 -24.60 -21.37 8.15
N GLY A 583 -23.36 -20.98 7.86
CA GLY A 583 -22.83 -19.66 8.16
C GLY A 583 -23.07 -18.69 7.00
N LEU A 584 -23.28 -17.42 7.31
CA LEU A 584 -23.32 -16.32 6.36
C LEU A 584 -22.07 -15.45 6.54
N LEU A 585 -21.49 -15.01 5.43
CA LEU A 585 -20.40 -14.05 5.40
C LEU A 585 -20.81 -12.91 4.48
N ARG A 586 -20.78 -11.67 4.98
CA ARG A 586 -20.87 -10.46 4.18
C ARG A 586 -19.51 -9.79 4.12
N PHE A 587 -18.97 -9.63 2.92
CA PHE A 587 -17.78 -8.84 2.65
C PHE A 587 -18.20 -7.44 2.21
N ARG A 588 -17.68 -6.39 2.86
CA ARG A 588 -17.93 -4.99 2.51
C ARG A 588 -16.63 -4.31 2.13
N LEU A 589 -16.58 -3.68 0.96
CA LEU A 589 -15.42 -2.98 0.42
C LEU A 589 -15.56 -1.47 0.61
N PHE A 590 -14.58 -0.87 1.27
CA PHE A 590 -14.48 0.57 1.43
C PHE A 590 -13.34 1.10 0.55
N VAL A 591 -13.62 2.13 -0.26
CA VAL A 591 -12.66 2.82 -1.11
C VAL A 591 -12.65 4.30 -0.77
N ASP A 592 -11.48 4.86 -0.46
CA ASP A 592 -11.27 6.25 -0.04
C ASP A 592 -12.23 6.69 1.09
N GLY A 593 -12.56 5.75 1.99
CA GLY A 593 -13.43 5.92 3.14
C GLY A 593 -14.92 5.88 2.85
N VAL A 594 -15.34 5.44 1.67
CA VAL A 594 -16.75 5.25 1.29
C VAL A 594 -16.99 3.78 1.00
N GLU A 595 -18.07 3.21 1.55
CA GLU A 595 -18.51 1.88 1.16
C GLU A 595 -18.91 1.86 -0.32
N SER A 596 -18.29 0.97 -1.08
CA SER A 596 -18.36 0.97 -2.55
C SER A 596 -18.99 -0.29 -3.13
N TRP A 597 -18.98 -1.39 -2.37
CA TRP A 597 -19.49 -2.69 -2.80
C TRP A 597 -19.61 -3.64 -1.62
N ASP A 598 -20.62 -4.52 -1.64
CA ASP A 598 -20.76 -5.63 -0.72
C ASP A 598 -21.10 -6.94 -1.44
N TYR A 599 -20.81 -8.07 -0.80
CA TYR A 599 -21.06 -9.41 -1.33
C TYR A 599 -21.33 -10.42 -0.23
N VAL A 600 -22.29 -11.31 -0.46
CA VAL A 600 -22.72 -12.31 0.53
C VAL A 600 -22.37 -13.72 0.06
N LEU A 601 -21.80 -14.49 0.98
CA LEU A 601 -21.48 -15.90 0.84
C LEU A 601 -22.23 -16.71 1.89
N MET A 602 -22.61 -17.93 1.53
CA MET A 602 -23.09 -18.94 2.46
C MET A 602 -22.14 -20.12 2.46
N THR A 603 -21.96 -20.77 3.61
CA THR A 603 -21.21 -22.02 3.68
C THR A 603 -21.94 -23.13 2.91
N PRO A 604 -21.26 -24.22 2.51
CA PRO A 604 -21.92 -25.40 1.99
C PRO A 604 -22.98 -25.93 2.96
N PRO A 605 -24.05 -26.59 2.49
CA PRO A 605 -25.02 -27.22 3.37
C PRO A 605 -24.40 -28.39 4.14
N ALA A 606 -24.82 -28.58 5.41
CA ALA A 606 -24.33 -29.63 6.30
C ALA A 606 -24.95 -31.00 6.00
N VAL A 607 -24.91 -31.42 4.74
CA VAL A 607 -25.49 -32.68 4.25
C VAL A 607 -24.35 -33.62 3.85
N GLY A 608 -24.43 -34.89 4.26
CA GLY A 608 -23.50 -35.94 3.83
C GLY A 608 -23.83 -36.46 2.41
N GLY A 609 -22.83 -37.00 1.70
CA GLY A 609 -23.02 -37.60 0.36
C GLY A 609 -22.00 -37.15 -0.69
N GLY A 610 -22.04 -37.77 -1.88
CA GLY A 610 -21.16 -37.41 -3.00
C GLY A 610 -21.54 -36.08 -3.67
N GLY A 611 -20.59 -35.42 -4.36
CA GLY A 611 -20.76 -34.08 -4.95
C GLY A 611 -22.04 -33.92 -5.79
N ARG A 612 -22.29 -34.86 -6.72
CA ARG A 612 -23.50 -34.85 -7.57
C ARG A 612 -24.83 -34.88 -6.79
N GLY A 613 -24.85 -35.52 -5.61
CA GLY A 613 -26.04 -35.54 -4.75
C GLY A 613 -26.27 -34.23 -4.02
N LYS A 614 -25.20 -33.48 -3.73
CA LYS A 614 -25.26 -32.16 -3.08
C LYS A 614 -25.64 -31.07 -4.07
N ASP A 615 -25.17 -31.14 -5.31
CA ASP A 615 -25.53 -30.16 -6.36
C ASP A 615 -27.05 -30.14 -6.60
N ALA A 616 -27.71 -31.30 -6.58
CA ALA A 616 -29.17 -31.39 -6.73
C ALA A 616 -29.97 -30.71 -5.58
N ILE A 617 -29.34 -30.48 -4.43
CA ILE A 617 -29.94 -29.77 -3.29
C ILE A 617 -29.63 -28.27 -3.36
N TRP A 618 -28.48 -27.91 -3.96
CA TRP A 618 -27.98 -26.55 -4.03
C TRP A 618 -28.57 -25.73 -5.19
N GLY A 619 -28.96 -26.39 -6.30
CA GLY A 619 -29.53 -25.76 -7.49
C GLY A 619 -28.67 -25.92 -8.71
#